data_AF-A0A9J6QZZ3-F1
#
_entry.id   AF-A0A9J6QZZ3-F1
#
_cell.length_a   1.000
_cell.length_b   1.000
_cell.length_c   1.000
_cell.angle_alpha   90.00
_cell.angle_beta   90.00
_cell.angle_gamma   90.00
#
_symmetry.space_group_name_H-M   'P 1'
#
loop_
_entity.id
_entity.type
_entity.pdbx_description
1 polymer ?
#
loop_
_entity_poly.entity_id
_entity_poly.type
_entity_poly.pdbx_seq_one_letter_code
_entity_poly.pdbx_strand_id
1 'polypeptide(L)'
;GFEDIPGGSHGYYHLTEKRIAIQEGMSELQTLKTAIHEIAHSKLHAIDPEAPAIEQADRPDSRTREVQAESVAYAVCQHYGLDTSDYSFGYVAGWSSGKDLKELKASLETIRATA
;
A
#
# COMPACT_ATOMS: atom_id res chain seq x y z
N GLY A 1 -7.08 -11.99 -8.01
CA GLY A 1 -8.41 -12.50 -8.36
C GLY A 1 -9.43 -11.83 -7.49
N PHE A 2 -10.69 -11.82 -7.92
CA PHE A 2 -11.79 -11.42 -7.06
C PHE A 2 -12.21 -12.61 -6.21
N GLU A 3 -12.51 -12.36 -4.94
CA GLU A 3 -13.03 -13.35 -4.00
C GLU A 3 -13.86 -12.69 -2.89
N ASP A 4 -14.68 -13.48 -2.21
CA ASP A 4 -15.39 -13.04 -1.01
C ASP A 4 -14.45 -13.13 0.21
N ILE A 5 -14.03 -11.99 0.75
CA ILE A 5 -13.05 -11.84 1.83
C ILE A 5 -13.79 -11.56 3.15
N PRO A 6 -13.82 -12.51 4.10
CA PRO A 6 -14.44 -12.29 5.40
C PRO A 6 -13.68 -11.25 6.22
N GLY A 7 -14.41 -10.44 7.00
CA GLY A 7 -13.79 -9.55 8.01
C GLY A 7 -13.55 -8.11 7.58
N GLY A 8 -14.14 -7.66 6.47
CA GLY A 8 -14.18 -6.24 6.09
C GLY A 8 -12.88 -5.71 5.47
N SER A 9 -11.93 -6.57 5.12
CA SER A 9 -10.80 -6.18 4.27
C SER A 9 -11.27 -6.02 2.82
N HIS A 10 -10.68 -5.06 2.10
CA HIS A 10 -10.95 -4.87 0.69
C HIS A 10 -10.05 -5.72 -0.22
N GLY A 11 -8.91 -6.18 0.28
CA GLY A 11 -7.93 -6.96 -0.48
C GLY A 11 -6.79 -7.46 0.40
N TYR A 12 -5.92 -8.29 -0.18
CA TYR A 12 -4.64 -8.66 0.42
C TYR A 12 -3.67 -9.21 -0.62
N TYR A 13 -2.38 -9.06 -0.36
CA TYR A 13 -1.30 -9.76 -1.05
C TYR A 13 -0.92 -11.06 -0.32
N HIS A 14 -1.08 -12.20 -1.00
CA HIS A 14 -0.71 -13.51 -0.49
C HIS A 14 0.79 -13.77 -0.71
N LEU A 15 1.57 -13.82 0.37
CA LEU A 15 3.04 -13.95 0.31
C LEU A 15 3.52 -15.23 -0.38
N THR A 16 2.93 -16.39 -0.05
CA THR A 16 3.35 -17.69 -0.60
C THR A 16 3.01 -17.86 -2.07
N GLU A 17 1.75 -17.58 -2.43
CA GLU A 17 1.25 -17.74 -3.80
C GLU A 17 1.60 -16.55 -4.71
N LYS A 18 2.19 -15.49 -4.15
CA LYS A 18 2.52 -14.23 -4.84
C LYS A 18 1.35 -13.68 -5.65
N ARG A 19 0.13 -13.83 -5.12
CA ARG A 19 -1.11 -13.39 -5.77
C ARG A 19 -1.78 -12.27 -4.98
N ILE A 20 -2.53 -11.44 -5.67
CA ILE A 20 -3.38 -10.40 -5.08
C ILE A 20 -4.82 -10.88 -5.08
N ALA A 21 -5.49 -10.76 -3.95
CA ALA A 21 -6.92 -10.98 -3.76
C ALA A 21 -7.64 -9.64 -3.56
N ILE A 22 -8.83 -9.49 -4.14
CA ILE A 22 -9.65 -8.28 -4.05
C ILE A 22 -11.09 -8.70 -3.73
N GLN A 23 -11.73 -7.99 -2.81
CA GLN A 23 -13.12 -8.21 -2.42
C GLN A 23 -14.06 -8.04 -3.62
N GLU A 24 -14.97 -9.01 -3.79
CA GLU A 24 -16.06 -8.93 -4.76
C GLU A 24 -17.11 -7.88 -4.39
N GLY A 25 -17.72 -7.27 -5.42
CA GLY A 25 -18.86 -6.36 -5.25
C GLY A 25 -18.51 -4.92 -4.84
N MET A 26 -17.23 -4.56 -4.83
CA MET A 26 -16.80 -3.16 -4.60
C MET A 26 -17.03 -2.28 -5.85
N SER A 27 -17.04 -0.96 -5.65
CA SER A 27 -17.05 -0.01 -6.77
C SER A 27 -15.76 -0.08 -7.58
N GLU A 28 -15.81 0.25 -8.88
CA GLU A 28 -14.63 0.22 -9.76
C GLU A 28 -13.45 1.03 -9.19
N LEU A 29 -13.74 2.21 -8.61
CA LEU A 29 -12.74 3.07 -8.01
C LEU A 29 -12.11 2.46 -6.75
N GLN A 30 -12.92 1.84 -5.88
CA GLN A 30 -12.42 1.16 -4.69
C GLN A 30 -11.62 -0.09 -5.06
N THR A 31 -12.08 -0.85 -6.05
CA THR A 31 -11.37 -1.99 -6.63
C THR A 31 -10.00 -1.57 -7.16
N LEU A 32 -9.93 -0.48 -7.93
CA LEU A 32 -8.69 0.01 -8.50
C LEU A 32 -7.72 0.52 -7.42
N LYS A 33 -8.20 1.33 -6.47
CA LYS A 33 -7.40 1.80 -5.33
C LYS A 33 -6.80 0.60 -4.57
N THR A 34 -7.64 -0.37 -4.24
CA THR A 34 -7.23 -1.58 -3.50
C THR A 34 -6.22 -2.39 -4.30
N ALA A 35 -6.42 -2.57 -5.60
CA ALA A 35 -5.46 -3.25 -6.45
C ALA A 35 -4.08 -2.57 -6.41
N ILE A 36 -4.04 -1.25 -6.52
CA ILE A 36 -2.78 -0.49 -6.47
C ILE A 36 -2.12 -0.61 -5.09
N HIS A 37 -2.91 -0.53 -4.01
CA HIS A 37 -2.44 -0.72 -2.64
C HIS A 37 -1.77 -2.10 -2.48
N GLU A 38 -2.43 -3.19 -2.91
CA GLU A 38 -1.87 -4.53 -2.80
C GLU A 38 -0.67 -4.77 -3.73
N ILE A 39 -0.64 -4.12 -4.91
CA ILE A 39 0.55 -4.11 -5.77
C ILE A 39 1.71 -3.42 -5.06
N ALA A 40 1.48 -2.32 -4.36
CA ALA A 40 2.51 -1.63 -3.60
C ALA A 40 3.05 -2.51 -2.47
N HIS A 41 2.18 -3.22 -1.73
CA HIS A 41 2.62 -4.24 -0.76
C HIS A 41 3.47 -5.33 -1.41
N SER A 42 3.05 -5.85 -2.56
CA SER A 42 3.81 -6.86 -3.30
C SER A 42 5.19 -6.34 -3.73
N LYS A 43 5.27 -5.11 -4.25
CA LYS A 43 6.52 -4.54 -4.78
C LYS A 43 7.49 -4.08 -3.69
N LEU A 44 6.98 -3.42 -2.65
CA LEU A 44 7.81 -2.82 -1.60
C LEU A 44 8.08 -3.78 -0.44
N HIS A 45 7.20 -4.77 -0.22
CA HIS A 45 7.17 -5.54 1.02
C HIS A 45 7.03 -7.05 0.81
N ALA A 46 7.21 -7.57 -0.41
CA ALA A 46 7.36 -9.00 -0.60
C ALA A 46 8.51 -9.53 0.24
N ILE A 47 8.24 -10.63 0.95
CA ILE A 47 9.26 -11.36 1.69
C ILE A 47 9.81 -12.42 0.75
N ASP A 48 11.11 -12.38 0.51
CA ASP A 48 11.82 -13.56 0.05
C ASP A 48 12.18 -14.39 1.30
N PRO A 49 11.57 -15.58 1.50
CA PRO A 49 11.87 -16.42 2.66
C PRO A 49 13.34 -16.87 2.69
N GLU A 50 14.05 -16.81 1.56
CA GLU A 50 15.47 -17.13 1.45
C GLU A 50 16.38 -15.91 1.64
N ALA A 51 15.82 -14.71 1.86
CA ALA A 51 16.62 -13.50 2.08
C ALA A 51 17.44 -13.59 3.39
N PRO A 52 18.64 -13.00 3.44
CA PRO A 52 19.44 -12.93 4.66
C PRO A 52 18.67 -12.34 5.85
N ALA A 53 18.93 -12.84 7.06
CA ALA A 53 18.25 -12.38 8.28
C ALA A 53 18.39 -10.86 8.53
N ILE A 54 19.48 -10.24 8.06
CA ILE A 54 19.69 -8.78 8.13
C ILE A 54 18.66 -8.04 7.27
N GLU A 55 18.41 -8.49 6.05
CA GLU A 55 17.40 -7.89 5.16
C GLU A 55 15.97 -8.10 5.69
N GLN A 56 15.72 -9.22 6.36
CA GLN A 56 14.44 -9.46 7.04
C GLN A 56 14.27 -8.56 8.27
N ALA A 57 15.35 -8.25 9.00
CA ALA A 57 15.35 -7.41 10.20
C ALA A 57 15.21 -5.91 9.89
N ASP A 58 15.73 -5.44 8.76
CA ASP A 58 15.64 -4.04 8.32
C ASP A 58 14.25 -3.68 7.74
N ARG A 59 13.30 -4.61 7.76
CA ARG A 59 11.95 -4.38 7.22
C ARG A 59 11.19 -3.33 8.04
N PRO A 60 10.51 -2.37 7.39
CA PRO A 60 9.64 -1.43 8.08
C PRO A 60 8.54 -2.15 8.88
N ASP A 61 8.17 -1.55 10.01
CA ASP A 61 7.03 -2.00 10.80
C ASP A 61 5.73 -1.97 9.98
N SER A 62 4.72 -2.74 10.42
CA SER A 62 3.47 -2.88 9.68
C SER A 62 2.78 -1.55 9.40
N ARG A 63 2.83 -0.60 10.33
CA ARG A 63 2.17 0.71 10.15
C ARG A 63 2.89 1.52 9.08
N THR A 64 4.22 1.50 9.06
CA THR A 64 5.00 2.15 8.01
C THR A 64 4.71 1.54 6.63
N ARG A 65 4.57 0.21 6.56
CA ARG A 65 4.19 -0.48 5.31
C ARG A 65 2.82 -0.05 4.78
N GLU A 66 1.80 -0.04 5.62
CA GLU A 66 0.46 0.41 5.21
C GLU A 66 0.48 1.86 4.72
N VAL A 67 1.24 2.74 5.37
CA VAL A 67 1.38 4.14 4.94
C VAL A 67 2.03 4.22 3.57
N GLN A 68 3.07 3.42 3.32
CA GLN A 68 3.76 3.41 2.02
C GLN A 68 2.82 2.89 0.92
N ALA A 69 2.13 1.77 1.14
CA ALA A 69 1.18 1.22 0.19
C ALA A 69 0.03 2.19 -0.13
N GLU A 70 -0.54 2.82 0.90
CA GLU A 70 -1.61 3.79 0.76
C GLU A 70 -1.15 5.08 0.06
N SER A 71 0.08 5.53 0.33
CA SER A 71 0.68 6.69 -0.34
C SER A 71 0.90 6.44 -1.83
N VAL A 72 1.31 5.23 -2.20
CA VAL A 72 1.44 4.82 -3.62
C VAL A 72 0.05 4.79 -4.27
N ALA A 73 -0.94 4.16 -3.62
CA ALA A 73 -2.31 4.13 -4.14
C ALA A 73 -2.86 5.55 -4.36
N TYR A 74 -2.68 6.44 -3.40
CA TYR A 74 -3.07 7.84 -3.51
C TYR A 74 -2.35 8.55 -4.68
N ALA A 75 -1.02 8.46 -4.75
CA ALA A 75 -0.24 9.14 -5.79
C ALA A 75 -0.61 8.67 -7.20
N VAL A 76 -0.77 7.36 -7.39
CA VAL A 76 -1.17 6.77 -8.68
C VAL A 76 -2.59 7.21 -9.05
N CYS A 77 -3.56 7.13 -8.12
CA CYS A 77 -4.91 7.58 -8.40
C CYS A 77 -4.97 9.07 -8.75
N GLN A 78 -4.27 9.93 -8.00
CA GLN A 78 -4.20 11.36 -8.29
C GLN A 78 -3.55 11.66 -9.65
N HIS A 79 -2.49 10.93 -10.02
CA HIS A 79 -1.85 11.10 -11.33
C HIS A 79 -2.81 10.86 -12.50
N TYR A 80 -3.75 9.93 -12.35
CA TYR A 80 -4.77 9.61 -13.36
C TYR A 80 -6.09 10.39 -13.18
N GLY A 81 -6.15 11.37 -12.27
CA GLY A 81 -7.35 12.17 -12.03
C GLY A 81 -8.49 11.40 -11.36
N LEU A 82 -8.18 10.30 -10.67
CA LEU A 82 -9.13 9.48 -9.94
C LEU A 82 -9.27 10.03 -8.52
N ASP A 83 -10.45 10.55 -8.20
CA ASP A 83 -10.72 11.14 -6.89
C ASP A 83 -10.95 10.07 -5.82
N THR A 84 -9.88 9.68 -5.12
CA THR A 84 -9.93 8.74 -3.99
C THR A 84 -9.95 9.44 -2.63
N SER A 85 -10.26 10.74 -2.59
CA SER A 85 -10.20 11.57 -1.38
C SER A 85 -11.14 11.07 -0.28
N ASP A 86 -12.32 10.57 -0.64
CA ASP A 86 -13.30 9.96 0.28
C ASP A 86 -12.75 8.74 1.05
N TYR A 87 -11.70 8.09 0.55
CA TYR A 87 -11.15 6.86 1.12
C TYR A 87 -9.71 7.01 1.65
N SER A 88 -9.01 8.11 1.38
CA SER A 88 -7.55 8.21 1.58
C SER A 88 -7.13 9.38 2.49
N PHE A 89 -7.99 10.38 2.68
CA PHE A 89 -7.58 11.62 3.36
C PHE A 89 -7.50 11.52 4.88
N GLY A 90 -8.26 10.62 5.51
CA GLY A 90 -8.28 10.47 6.97
C GLY A 90 -6.96 9.98 7.58
N TYR A 91 -6.14 9.21 6.85
CA TYR A 91 -4.93 8.60 7.38
C TYR A 91 -3.64 9.42 7.13
N VAL A 92 -3.54 10.11 6.00
CA VAL A 92 -2.39 11.00 5.69
C VAL A 92 -2.37 12.21 6.62
N ALA A 93 -3.55 12.78 6.94
CA ALA A 93 -3.69 13.88 7.89
C ALA A 93 -3.32 13.48 9.33
N GLY A 94 -3.62 12.24 9.73
CA GLY A 94 -3.22 11.69 11.04
C GLY A 94 -1.72 11.36 11.14
N TRP A 95 -1.07 11.03 10.02
CA TRP A 95 0.36 10.67 9.96
C TRP A 95 1.30 11.86 10.08
N SER A 96 0.91 13.04 9.58
CA SER A 96 1.71 14.27 9.76
C SER A 96 1.74 14.76 11.22
N SER A 97 0.92 14.19 12.13
CA SER A 97 0.97 14.52 13.55
C SER A 97 2.20 13.88 14.20
N GLY A 98 3.34 14.57 14.09
CA GLY A 98 4.58 14.24 14.81
C GLY A 98 5.76 13.74 13.99
N LYS A 99 5.71 13.75 12.65
CA LYS A 99 6.86 13.43 11.79
C LYS A 99 7.42 14.67 11.09
N ASP A 100 8.75 14.77 11.02
CA ASP A 100 9.45 15.87 10.34
C ASP A 100 9.26 15.75 8.81
N LEU A 101 9.18 16.90 8.14
CA LEU A 101 9.09 17.06 6.67
C LEU A 101 10.16 16.27 5.91
N LYS A 102 11.31 15.99 6.55
CA LYS A 102 12.37 15.16 5.99
C LYS A 102 11.97 13.70 5.83
N GLU A 103 11.21 13.13 6.76
CA GLU A 103 10.76 11.73 6.69
C GLU A 103 9.70 11.55 5.59
N LEU A 104 8.82 12.54 5.45
CA LEU A 104 7.85 12.60 4.35
C LEU A 104 8.57 12.68 3.00
N LYS A 105 9.57 13.57 2.90
CA LYS A 105 10.36 13.73 1.68
C LYS A 105 11.14 12.47 1.30
N ALA A 106 11.76 11.79 2.27
CA ALA A 106 12.46 10.54 2.03
C ALA A 106 11.52 9.44 1.53
N SER A 107 10.32 9.35 2.12
CA SER A 107 9.30 8.37 1.70
C SER A 107 8.83 8.62 0.26
N LEU A 108 8.63 9.90 -0.12
CA LEU A 108 8.28 10.30 -1.49
C LEU A 108 9.41 10.02 -2.50
N GLU A 109 10.67 10.21 -2.11
CA GLU A 109 11.83 9.91 -2.96
C GLU A 109 11.98 8.40 -3.22
N THR A 110 11.74 7.55 -2.22
CA THR A 110 11.71 6.07 -2.39
C THR A 110 10.61 5.64 -3.36
N ILE A 111 9.43 6.25 -3.26
CA ILE A 111 8.32 5.98 -4.18
C ILE A 111 8.71 6.37 -5.62
N ARG A 112 9.31 7.55 -5.82
CA ARG A 112 9.77 8.02 -7.13
C ARG A 112 10.85 7.11 -7.75
N ALA A 113 11.73 6.53 -6.94
CA ALA A 113 12.82 5.68 -7.43
C ALA A 113 12.37 4.27 -7.83
N THR A 114 11.16 3.85 -7.44
CA THR A 114 10.64 2.49 -7.65
C THR A 114 9.60 2.44 -8.79
N ALA A 115 9.17 3.59 -9.31
CA ALA A 115 8.32 3.74 -10.49
C ALA A 115 9.16 3.88 -11.77
#